data_AF-A0A6M0G3W1-F1
#
_entry.id   AF-A0A6M0G3W1-F1
#
_cell.length_a   1.000
_cell.length_b   1.000
_cell.length_c   1.000
_cell.angle_alpha   90.00
_cell.angle_beta   90.00
_cell.angle_gamma   90.00
#
_symmetry.space_group_name_H-M   'P 1'
#
loop_
_entity.id
_entity.type
_entity.pdbx_description
1 polymer ?
#
loop_
_entity_poly.entity_id
_entity_poly.type
_entity_poly.pdbx_seq_one_letter_code
_entity_poly.pdbx_strand_id
1 'polypeptide(L)'
;MNISQLNPTDSFKSTEDINFSNSDLMEPEVSDLNLVAVEFSDSEEELAVTRSYGYRKTSSDDNVGAFFKEMARYPLLKPEEEVELAHRVKFLVTIDKLQEKLFEELGRKPTKAELAQAANLTEGQLAYRLYQGRIAKRKMIRSNLRLVVSIAKRYLNRGVPFLDLIQEGALGLNRAAEKFDPEKGYKFSTYAYWWIRQAITRTIANDARTIRLPIHIVEKLNKLKKAQRELKQRLQRNPTELELAEALEINRNSLRHLLQLRRRSLSLNHRVGKGEDTELVDLLEDNELRLPEEQMNESMMRQEIWDVLSDVLTEREKDVISLRYGLASSEPYTLEEVGGIFNLSRERVRQIQSKAMRKLRRPQVARRLKGWLN
;
A
#
# COMPACT_ATOMS: atom_id res chain seq x y z
N MET A 1 14.17 -17.91 -6.45
CA MET A 1 13.33 -17.91 -7.67
C MET A 1 12.97 -16.48 -8.02
N ASN A 2 13.54 -15.97 -9.12
CA ASN A 2 13.43 -14.59 -9.56
C ASN A 2 11.97 -14.19 -9.87
N ILE A 3 11.54 -13.05 -9.30
CA ILE A 3 10.23 -12.42 -9.49
C ILE A 3 10.12 -11.74 -10.88
N SER A 4 11.16 -11.79 -11.70
CA SER A 4 11.27 -11.11 -13.00
C SER A 4 10.75 -11.91 -14.20
N GLN A 5 10.08 -13.06 -14.01
CA GLN A 5 9.46 -13.85 -15.09
C GLN A 5 7.92 -13.86 -15.06
N LEU A 6 7.29 -12.82 -14.52
CA LEU A 6 5.86 -12.58 -14.74
C LEU A 6 5.70 -11.73 -16.01
N ASN A 7 5.30 -12.40 -17.10
CA ASN A 7 4.96 -11.76 -18.37
C ASN A 7 3.95 -10.61 -18.16
N PRO A 8 4.14 -9.44 -18.81
CA PRO A 8 3.24 -8.29 -18.71
C PRO A 8 1.97 -8.43 -19.58
N THR A 9 1.61 -9.66 -19.95
CA THR A 9 0.49 -9.97 -20.85
C THR A 9 -0.53 -10.89 -20.18
N ASP A 10 -0.98 -10.52 -18.99
CA ASP A 10 -2.39 -10.72 -18.63
C ASP A 10 -2.97 -9.33 -18.46
N SER A 11 -3.18 -8.70 -19.62
CA SER A 11 -4.01 -7.51 -19.73
C SER A 11 -5.32 -7.81 -19.01
N PHE A 12 -5.59 -7.06 -17.94
CA PHE A 12 -6.92 -6.92 -17.36
C PHE A 12 -7.90 -6.63 -18.50
N LYS A 13 -8.58 -7.65 -19.00
CA LYS A 13 -9.76 -7.45 -19.84
C LYS A 13 -10.83 -6.90 -18.92
N SER A 14 -10.97 -5.59 -19.02
CA SER A 14 -12.14 -4.81 -18.65
C SER A 14 -13.36 -5.36 -19.39
N THR A 15 -14.05 -6.32 -18.80
CA THR A 15 -15.43 -6.66 -19.15
C THR A 15 -16.15 -7.12 -17.88
N GLU A 16 -17.28 -6.47 -17.63
CA GLU A 16 -18.24 -6.60 -16.54
C GLU A 16 -18.01 -5.63 -15.36
N ASP A 17 -18.45 -4.38 -15.60
CA ASP A 17 -18.87 -3.45 -14.58
C ASP A 17 -20.02 -4.07 -13.77
N ILE A 18 -19.67 -4.88 -12.77
CA ILE A 18 -20.56 -5.18 -11.67
C ILE A 18 -20.50 -3.97 -10.75
N ASN A 19 -21.60 -3.22 -10.68
CA ASN A 19 -21.81 -2.17 -9.68
C ASN A 19 -21.69 -2.80 -8.28
N PHE A 20 -20.49 -2.77 -7.71
CA PHE A 20 -20.27 -3.15 -6.31
C PHE A 20 -20.71 -1.98 -5.44
N SER A 21 -21.88 -2.12 -4.84
CA SER A 21 -22.32 -1.24 -3.77
C SER A 21 -21.27 -1.22 -2.65
N ASN A 22 -20.99 -0.02 -2.13
CA ASN A 22 -20.15 0.24 -0.95
C ASN A 22 -20.72 -0.39 0.36
N SER A 23 -21.58 -1.41 0.29
CA SER A 23 -22.36 -1.95 1.40
C SER A 23 -21.66 -3.05 2.21
N ASP A 24 -20.59 -3.67 1.70
CA ASP A 24 -20.08 -4.93 2.28
C ASP A 24 -18.78 -4.80 3.09
N LEU A 25 -18.35 -3.58 3.43
CA LEU A 25 -17.29 -3.39 4.43
C LEU A 25 -17.85 -3.64 5.83
N MET A 26 -17.88 -4.93 6.21
CA MET A 26 -18.43 -5.43 7.48
C MET A 26 -19.89 -4.99 7.66
N GLU A 27 -20.84 -5.83 7.24
CA GLU A 27 -22.23 -5.71 7.68
C GLU A 27 -22.27 -5.60 9.23
N PRO A 28 -23.07 -4.69 9.79
CA PRO A 28 -23.32 -4.65 11.23
C PRO A 28 -24.13 -5.89 11.62
N GLU A 29 -23.82 -6.50 12.76
CA GLU A 29 -24.90 -7.16 13.49
C GLU A 29 -25.87 -6.05 13.91
N VAL A 30 -27.18 -6.24 13.71
CA VAL A 30 -28.21 -5.24 14.06
C VAL A 30 -28.17 -4.85 15.55
N SER A 31 -27.47 -5.64 16.38
CA SER A 31 -27.11 -5.35 17.77
C SER A 31 -26.18 -4.13 17.95
N ASP A 32 -25.33 -3.80 16.97
CA ASP A 32 -24.28 -2.76 17.06
C ASP A 32 -24.83 -1.33 17.15
N LEU A 33 -26.00 -1.06 16.57
CA LEU A 33 -26.65 0.26 16.61
C LEU A 33 -27.39 0.50 17.93
N ASN A 34 -27.95 -0.56 18.52
CA ASN A 34 -28.66 -0.48 19.80
C ASN A 34 -27.69 -0.35 20.99
N LEU A 35 -26.50 -0.95 20.94
CA LEU A 35 -25.47 -0.74 21.97
C LEU A 35 -25.00 0.73 22.05
N VAL A 36 -24.90 1.42 20.92
CA VAL A 36 -24.51 2.84 20.85
C VAL A 36 -25.60 3.76 21.43
N ALA A 37 -26.84 3.33 21.58
CA ALA A 37 -27.87 4.10 22.27
C ALA A 37 -27.89 3.84 23.79
N VAL A 38 -27.51 2.63 24.22
CA VAL A 38 -27.57 2.17 25.61
C VAL A 38 -26.30 2.54 26.41
N GLU A 39 -25.11 2.56 25.79
CA GLU A 39 -23.86 2.95 26.47
C GLU A 39 -23.73 4.46 26.77
N PHE A 40 -24.68 5.29 26.33
CA PHE A 40 -24.65 6.74 26.54
C PHE A 40 -25.50 7.23 27.71
N SER A 41 -26.11 6.34 28.51
CA SER A 41 -26.88 6.75 29.68
C SER A 41 -26.14 6.73 31.00
N ASP A 42 -25.17 5.85 31.24
CA ASP A 42 -24.40 5.81 32.50
C ASP A 42 -23.08 5.05 32.33
N SER A 43 -21.94 5.72 32.57
CA SER A 43 -20.66 5.12 33.02
C SER A 43 -19.47 6.09 32.88
N GLU A 44 -19.41 7.10 33.77
CA GLU A 44 -18.13 7.78 34.04
C GLU A 44 -17.14 6.85 34.78
N GLU A 45 -17.65 5.80 35.45
CA GLU A 45 -16.86 4.93 36.34
C GLU A 45 -16.15 3.75 35.63
N GLU A 46 -16.63 3.23 34.50
CA GLU A 46 -15.96 2.11 33.82
C GLU A 46 -14.65 2.49 33.11
N LEU A 47 -14.45 3.77 32.80
CA LEU A 47 -13.20 4.28 32.22
C LEU A 47 -12.00 4.16 33.18
N ALA A 48 -12.25 4.00 34.48
CA ALA A 48 -11.21 3.88 35.51
C ALA A 48 -10.93 2.43 35.96
N VAL A 49 -11.88 1.50 35.77
CA VAL A 49 -11.84 0.18 36.45
C VAL A 49 -11.15 -0.93 35.65
N THR A 50 -10.98 -0.81 34.32
CA THR A 50 -10.16 -1.76 33.54
C THR A 50 -8.65 -1.52 33.64
N ARG A 51 -8.12 -1.29 34.85
CA ARG A 51 -6.68 -1.43 35.12
C ARG A 51 -6.41 -2.88 35.50
N SER A 52 -6.04 -3.68 34.50
CA SER A 52 -5.52 -5.03 34.72
C SER A 52 -4.35 -4.97 35.71
N TYR A 53 -4.50 -5.67 36.85
CA TYR A 53 -3.42 -5.97 37.79
C TYR A 53 -2.24 -6.58 37.01
N GLY A 54 -1.12 -5.85 36.90
CA GLY A 54 0.14 -6.36 36.34
C GLY A 54 0.79 -5.55 35.20
N TYR A 55 0.22 -4.43 34.76
CA TYR A 55 0.79 -3.67 33.64
C TYR A 55 1.89 -2.69 34.08
N ARG A 56 3.15 -2.95 33.68
CA ARG A 56 4.25 -1.97 33.84
C ARG A 56 4.06 -0.83 32.84
N LYS A 57 3.88 0.38 33.35
CA LYS A 57 3.73 1.63 32.57
C LYS A 57 4.91 1.83 31.61
N THR A 58 4.67 1.81 30.31
CA THR A 58 5.66 2.14 29.27
C THR A 58 5.54 3.61 28.87
N SER A 59 6.58 4.19 28.26
CA SER A 59 6.55 5.57 27.74
C SER A 59 5.45 5.80 26.67
N SER A 60 5.05 4.75 25.94
CA SER A 60 3.94 4.81 24.97
C SER A 60 2.57 5.01 25.63
N ASP A 61 2.37 4.52 26.86
CA ASP A 61 1.15 4.76 27.63
C ASP A 61 1.01 6.23 28.03
N ASP A 62 2.13 6.95 28.17
CA ASP A 62 2.09 8.39 28.45
C ASP A 62 1.58 9.19 27.24
N ASN A 63 1.85 8.74 26.00
CA ASN A 63 1.30 9.38 24.79
C ASN A 63 -0.21 9.17 24.67
N VAL A 64 -0.68 7.94 24.88
CA VAL A 64 -2.12 7.61 24.84
C VAL A 64 -2.85 8.29 26.00
N GLY A 65 -2.25 8.30 27.20
CA GLY A 65 -2.79 8.97 28.38
C GLY A 65 -2.86 10.49 28.22
N ALA A 66 -1.84 11.12 27.64
CA ALA A 66 -1.84 12.56 27.32
C ALA A 66 -2.97 12.91 26.34
N PHE A 67 -3.15 12.09 25.31
CA PHE A 67 -4.25 12.24 24.35
C PHE A 67 -5.62 12.15 25.02
N PHE A 68 -5.85 11.16 25.87
CA PHE A 68 -7.11 11.04 26.61
C PHE A 68 -7.35 12.20 27.58
N LYS A 69 -6.29 12.71 28.22
CA LYS A 69 -6.38 13.89 29.10
C LYS A 69 -6.76 15.15 28.32
N GLU A 70 -6.25 15.33 27.12
CA GLU A 70 -6.63 16.46 26.25
C GLU A 70 -8.09 16.33 25.79
N MET A 71 -8.50 15.14 25.38
CA MET A 71 -9.87 14.87 24.94
C MET A 71 -10.90 15.09 26.05
N ALA A 72 -10.58 14.69 27.29
CA ALA A 72 -11.47 14.84 28.44
C ALA A 72 -11.74 16.30 28.83
N ARG A 73 -10.94 17.27 28.35
CA ARG A 73 -11.16 18.70 28.62
C ARG A 73 -12.39 19.28 27.92
N TYR A 74 -12.85 18.63 26.85
CA TYR A 74 -13.98 19.12 26.06
C TYR A 74 -15.27 18.40 26.47
N PRO A 75 -16.30 19.12 26.95
CA PRO A 75 -17.56 18.52 27.34
C PRO A 75 -18.33 17.99 26.14
N LEU A 76 -19.23 17.05 26.41
CA LEU A 76 -20.18 16.54 25.42
C LEU A 76 -21.16 17.64 25.01
N LEU A 77 -21.56 17.64 23.74
CA LEU A 77 -22.50 18.62 23.21
C LEU A 77 -23.93 18.20 23.52
N LYS A 78 -24.78 19.19 23.80
CA LYS A 78 -26.23 19.00 23.84
C LYS A 78 -26.79 18.95 22.41
N PRO A 79 -27.95 18.31 22.17
CA PRO A 79 -28.56 18.26 20.84
C PRO A 79 -28.78 19.65 20.21
N GLU A 80 -29.16 20.65 21.00
CA GLU A 80 -29.35 22.03 20.52
C GLU A 80 -28.03 22.67 20.06
N GLU A 81 -26.94 22.43 20.81
CA GLU A 81 -25.61 22.91 20.45
C GLU A 81 -25.09 22.24 19.17
N GLU A 82 -25.39 20.95 18.96
CA GLU A 82 -25.03 20.23 17.73
C GLU A 82 -25.66 20.90 16.51
N VAL A 83 -26.93 21.28 16.59
CA VAL A 83 -27.65 21.94 15.50
C VAL A 83 -27.06 23.32 15.21
N GLU A 84 -26.77 24.13 16.23
CA GLU A 84 -26.16 25.45 16.04
C GLU A 84 -24.77 25.36 15.39
N LEU A 85 -23.94 24.45 15.88
CA LEU A 85 -22.60 24.22 15.32
C LEU A 85 -22.69 23.69 13.88
N ALA A 86 -23.62 22.78 13.61
CA ALA A 86 -23.85 22.23 12.27
C ALA A 86 -24.21 23.32 11.26
N HIS A 87 -25.09 24.27 11.61
CA HIS A 87 -25.41 25.39 10.72
C HIS A 87 -24.19 26.26 10.39
N ARG A 88 -23.34 26.55 11.39
CA ARG A 88 -22.11 27.32 11.19
C ARG A 88 -21.09 26.56 10.32
N VAL A 89 -21.05 25.23 10.41
CA VAL A 89 -20.19 24.38 9.57
C VAL A 89 -20.76 24.27 8.15
N LYS A 90 -22.08 24.13 7.99
CA LYS A 90 -22.77 24.14 6.69
C LYS A 90 -22.45 25.41 5.91
N PHE A 91 -22.36 26.56 6.59
CA PHE A 91 -21.91 27.82 5.99
C PHE A 91 -20.49 27.72 5.39
N LEU A 92 -19.53 27.09 6.08
CA LEU A 92 -18.18 26.90 5.51
C LEU A 92 -18.24 26.11 4.20
N VAL A 93 -18.97 25.00 4.20
CA VAL A 93 -19.08 24.12 3.03
C VAL A 93 -19.78 24.84 1.87
N THR A 94 -20.76 25.71 2.15
CA THR A 94 -21.39 26.52 1.10
C THR A 94 -20.41 27.51 0.47
N ILE A 95 -19.55 28.14 1.27
CA ILE A 95 -18.53 29.06 0.76
C ILE A 95 -17.47 28.31 -0.03
N ASP A 96 -17.01 27.14 0.45
CA ASP A 96 -16.04 26.31 -0.28
C ASP A 96 -16.61 25.89 -1.66
N LYS A 97 -17.89 25.51 -1.73
CA LYS A 97 -18.57 25.21 -3.02
C LYS A 97 -18.71 26.43 -3.92
N LEU A 98 -18.98 27.61 -3.37
CA LEU A 98 -19.02 28.85 -4.15
C LEU A 98 -17.64 29.20 -4.71
N GLN A 99 -16.58 28.96 -3.91
CA GLN A 99 -15.21 29.14 -4.35
C GLN A 99 -14.84 28.21 -5.49
N GLU A 100 -15.27 26.95 -5.45
CA GLU A 100 -15.07 25.99 -6.55
C GLU A 100 -15.79 26.44 -7.83
N LYS A 101 -17.05 26.87 -7.73
CA LYS A 101 -17.81 27.39 -8.90
C LYS A 101 -17.14 28.61 -9.54
N LEU A 102 -16.72 29.58 -8.73
CA LEU A 102 -16.02 30.76 -9.23
C LEU A 102 -14.65 30.40 -9.83
N PHE A 103 -13.98 29.38 -9.30
CA PHE A 103 -12.73 28.89 -9.87
C PHE A 103 -12.95 28.28 -11.27
N GLU A 104 -14.03 27.54 -11.47
CA GLU A 104 -14.42 27.01 -12.78
C GLU A 104 -14.79 28.12 -13.77
N GLU A 105 -15.53 29.14 -13.33
CA GLU A 105 -15.95 30.27 -14.19
C GLU A 105 -14.79 31.20 -14.58
N LEU A 106 -13.87 31.48 -13.65
CA LEU A 106 -12.82 32.47 -13.84
C LEU A 106 -11.48 31.86 -14.29
N GLY A 107 -11.31 30.53 -14.19
CA GLY A 107 -10.04 29.84 -14.47
C GLY A 107 -8.88 30.25 -13.54
N ARG A 108 -9.17 31.02 -12.47
CA ARG A 108 -8.22 31.53 -11.48
C ARG A 108 -8.82 31.42 -10.08
N LYS A 109 -7.96 31.43 -9.05
CA LYS A 109 -8.44 31.50 -7.66
C LYS A 109 -9.19 32.82 -7.44
N PRO A 110 -10.46 32.79 -7.01
CA PRO A 110 -11.25 34.01 -6.84
C PRO A 110 -10.66 34.86 -5.70
N THR A 111 -10.70 36.17 -5.89
CA THR A 111 -10.28 37.12 -4.86
C THR A 111 -11.27 37.13 -3.70
N LYS A 112 -10.81 37.59 -2.51
CA LYS A 112 -11.69 37.70 -1.33
C LYS A 112 -12.87 38.63 -1.58
N ALA A 113 -12.70 39.67 -2.40
CA ALA A 113 -13.75 40.60 -2.80
C ALA A 113 -14.82 39.92 -3.67
N GLU A 114 -14.41 39.15 -4.69
CA GLU A 114 -15.32 38.39 -5.56
C GLU A 114 -16.11 37.33 -4.78
N LEU A 115 -15.47 36.65 -3.82
CA LEU A 115 -16.15 35.71 -2.92
C LEU A 115 -17.17 36.39 -2.00
N ALA A 116 -16.83 37.57 -1.47
CA ALA A 116 -17.72 38.35 -0.63
C ALA A 116 -18.94 38.85 -1.43
N GLN A 117 -18.72 39.33 -2.65
CA GLN A 117 -19.78 39.72 -3.58
C GLN A 117 -20.70 38.55 -3.93
N ALA A 118 -20.14 37.39 -4.30
CA ALA A 118 -20.94 36.20 -4.62
C ALA A 118 -21.76 35.67 -3.42
N ALA A 119 -21.24 35.87 -2.20
CA ALA A 119 -21.95 35.52 -0.96
C ALA A 119 -22.93 36.61 -0.47
N ASN A 120 -23.05 37.75 -1.16
CA ASN A 120 -23.81 38.93 -0.73
C ASN A 120 -23.42 39.44 0.67
N LEU A 121 -22.12 39.41 1.00
CA LEU A 121 -21.56 39.82 2.28
C LEU A 121 -20.45 40.85 2.10
N THR A 122 -20.17 41.64 3.14
CA THR A 122 -18.94 42.45 3.16
C THR A 122 -17.73 41.58 3.46
N GLU A 123 -16.54 42.00 3.04
CA GLU A 123 -15.30 41.25 3.29
C GLU A 123 -15.07 40.96 4.78
N GLY A 124 -15.40 41.93 5.65
CA GLY A 124 -15.31 41.77 7.10
C GLY A 124 -16.33 40.76 7.66
N GLN A 125 -17.58 40.79 7.17
CA GLN A 125 -18.61 39.83 7.58
C GLN A 125 -18.27 38.40 7.12
N LEU A 126 -17.77 38.26 5.90
CA LEU A 126 -17.31 36.97 5.37
C LEU A 126 -16.17 36.41 6.22
N ALA A 127 -15.14 37.22 6.49
CA ALA A 127 -14.01 36.81 7.32
C ALA A 127 -14.44 36.39 8.74
N TYR A 128 -15.35 37.14 9.36
CA TYR A 128 -15.89 36.81 10.68
C TYR A 128 -16.67 35.50 10.67
N ARG A 129 -17.58 35.29 9.70
CA ARG A 129 -18.37 34.05 9.60
C ARG A 129 -17.49 32.84 9.29
N LEU A 130 -16.46 33.00 8.45
CA LEU A 130 -15.47 31.93 8.20
C LEU A 130 -14.69 31.58 9.47
N TYR A 131 -14.29 32.57 10.27
CA TYR A 131 -13.62 32.34 11.54
C TYR A 131 -14.54 31.59 12.53
N GLN A 132 -15.79 32.04 12.67
CA GLN A 132 -16.78 31.38 13.52
C GLN A 132 -17.09 29.94 13.07
N GLY A 133 -17.22 29.71 11.77
CA GLY A 133 -17.40 28.38 11.21
C GLY A 133 -16.22 27.45 11.52
N ARG A 134 -14.98 27.95 11.42
CA ARG A 134 -13.77 27.16 11.73
C ARG A 134 -13.69 26.80 13.22
N ILE A 135 -14.05 27.73 14.11
CA ILE A 135 -14.16 27.44 15.54
C ILE A 135 -15.26 26.41 15.80
N ALA A 136 -16.43 26.58 15.18
CA ALA A 136 -17.56 25.67 15.35
C ALA A 136 -17.19 24.25 14.90
N LYS A 137 -16.54 24.11 13.74
CA LYS A 137 -16.01 22.83 13.23
C LYS A 137 -15.05 22.18 14.22
N ARG A 138 -14.08 22.94 14.74
CA ARG A 138 -13.11 22.43 15.73
C ARG A 138 -13.79 22.02 17.04
N LYS A 139 -14.77 22.79 17.53
CA LYS A 139 -15.55 22.46 18.73
C LYS A 139 -16.33 21.15 18.50
N MET A 140 -17.02 21.05 17.37
CA MET A 140 -17.82 19.87 17.01
C MET A 140 -16.98 18.60 16.91
N ILE A 141 -15.80 18.66 16.29
CA ILE A 141 -14.88 17.51 16.20
C ILE A 141 -14.32 17.14 17.58
N ARG A 142 -13.83 18.11 18.37
CA ARG A 142 -13.20 17.86 19.67
C ARG A 142 -14.16 17.24 20.69
N SER A 143 -15.38 17.74 20.77
CA SER A 143 -16.40 17.18 21.67
C SER A 143 -16.82 15.76 21.30
N ASN A 144 -16.67 15.36 20.02
CA ASN A 144 -17.06 14.04 19.53
C ASN A 144 -15.88 13.07 19.36
N LEU A 145 -14.66 13.44 19.77
CA LEU A 145 -13.49 12.58 19.62
C LEU A 145 -13.58 11.30 20.47
N ARG A 146 -14.34 11.34 21.58
CA ARG A 146 -14.63 10.18 22.44
C ARG A 146 -15.33 9.05 21.67
N LEU A 147 -16.23 9.41 20.74
CA LEU A 147 -16.92 8.46 19.86
C LEU A 147 -15.95 7.74 18.92
N VAL A 148 -14.93 8.45 18.42
CA VAL A 148 -13.90 7.85 17.56
C VAL A 148 -13.14 6.78 18.32
N VAL A 149 -12.74 7.09 19.57
CA VAL A 149 -12.02 6.15 20.43
C VAL A 149 -12.85 4.90 20.73
N SER A 150 -14.15 5.03 21.07
CA SER A 150 -15.01 3.88 21.35
C SER A 150 -15.18 2.98 20.12
N ILE A 151 -15.30 3.56 18.92
CA ILE A 151 -15.36 2.80 17.67
C ILE A 151 -14.01 2.12 17.37
N ALA A 152 -12.90 2.84 17.51
CA ALA A 152 -11.55 2.35 17.20
C ALA A 152 -11.11 1.18 18.10
N LYS A 153 -11.54 1.14 19.37
CA LYS A 153 -11.26 0.02 20.29
C LYS A 153 -11.65 -1.35 19.74
N ARG A 154 -12.72 -1.44 18.93
CA ARG A 154 -13.17 -2.70 18.29
C ARG A 154 -12.22 -3.22 17.20
N TYR A 155 -11.28 -2.39 16.75
CA TYR A 155 -10.35 -2.69 15.65
C TYR A 155 -8.90 -2.85 16.11
N LEU A 156 -8.66 -2.98 17.42
CA LEU A 156 -7.35 -3.27 17.99
C LEU A 156 -6.74 -4.57 17.42
N ASN A 157 -5.41 -4.62 17.39
CA ASN A 157 -4.63 -5.79 16.97
C ASN A 157 -4.89 -6.27 15.52
N ARG A 158 -5.38 -5.38 14.63
CA ARG A 158 -5.60 -5.69 13.22
C ARG A 158 -4.43 -5.40 12.28
N GLY A 159 -3.30 -4.94 12.81
CA GLY A 159 -2.06 -4.65 12.05
C GLY A 159 -1.73 -3.17 11.92
N VAL A 160 -2.62 -2.28 12.38
CA VAL A 160 -2.40 -0.84 12.44
C VAL A 160 -2.34 -0.40 13.91
N PRO A 161 -1.39 0.48 14.32
CA PRO A 161 -1.32 1.03 15.67
C PRO A 161 -2.61 1.72 16.11
N PHE A 162 -2.91 1.69 17.41
CA PHE A 162 -4.17 2.24 17.93
C PHE A 162 -4.32 3.75 17.71
N LEU A 163 -3.24 4.51 17.89
CA LEU A 163 -3.25 5.95 17.64
C LEU A 163 -3.55 6.26 16.18
N ASP A 164 -2.98 5.50 15.24
CA ASP A 164 -3.23 5.69 13.81
C ASP A 164 -4.70 5.40 13.45
N LEU A 165 -5.31 4.38 14.06
CA LEU A 165 -6.75 4.12 13.92
C LEU A 165 -7.60 5.30 14.43
N ILE A 166 -7.21 5.91 15.55
CA ILE A 166 -7.90 7.10 16.09
C ILE A 166 -7.75 8.28 15.13
N GLN A 167 -6.54 8.52 14.60
CA GLN A 167 -6.28 9.62 13.69
C GLN A 167 -7.10 9.50 12.40
N GLU A 168 -7.13 8.32 11.80
CA GLU A 168 -7.93 8.05 10.60
C GLU A 168 -9.43 8.11 10.89
N GLY A 169 -9.87 7.61 12.04
CA GLY A 169 -11.23 7.78 12.51
C GLY A 169 -11.61 9.25 12.71
N ALA A 170 -10.67 10.09 13.19
CA ALA A 170 -10.87 11.54 13.34
C ALA A 170 -10.98 12.25 11.98
N LEU A 171 -10.27 11.78 10.95
CA LEU A 171 -10.47 12.23 9.56
C LEU A 171 -11.87 11.85 9.04
N GLY A 172 -12.37 10.65 9.39
CA GLY A 172 -13.74 10.24 9.13
C GLY A 172 -14.76 11.15 9.82
N LEU A 173 -14.56 11.44 11.11
CA LEU A 173 -15.39 12.37 11.90
C LEU A 173 -15.40 13.78 11.31
N ASN A 174 -14.27 14.27 10.80
CA ASN A 174 -14.18 15.57 10.14
C ASN A 174 -15.05 15.62 8.87
N ARG A 175 -15.01 14.58 8.04
CA ARG A 175 -15.89 14.46 6.87
C ARG A 175 -17.36 14.35 7.26
N ALA A 176 -17.68 13.65 8.35
CA ALA A 176 -19.04 13.61 8.90
C ALA A 176 -19.51 15.00 9.30
N ALA A 177 -18.65 15.77 9.97
CA ALA A 177 -18.93 17.14 10.38
C ALA A 177 -19.25 18.08 9.21
N GLU A 178 -18.55 17.94 8.08
CA GLU A 178 -18.80 18.72 6.87
C GLU A 178 -20.12 18.35 6.17
N LYS A 179 -20.51 17.07 6.21
CA LYS A 179 -21.67 16.55 5.48
C LYS A 179 -22.91 16.35 6.33
N PHE A 180 -22.86 16.70 7.62
CA PHE A 180 -23.99 16.53 8.53
C PHE A 180 -25.09 17.55 8.23
N ASP A 181 -26.33 17.09 8.26
CA ASP A 181 -27.50 17.91 7.99
C ASP A 181 -28.47 17.87 9.17
N PRO A 182 -28.59 18.95 9.97
CA PRO A 182 -29.41 18.97 11.17
C PRO A 182 -30.91 18.90 10.89
N GLU A 183 -31.35 19.27 9.67
CA GLU A 183 -32.76 19.25 9.26
C GLU A 183 -33.37 17.85 9.25
N LYS A 184 -32.53 16.81 9.17
CA LYS A 184 -32.99 15.41 9.16
C LYS A 184 -33.41 14.89 10.54
N GLY A 185 -33.18 15.62 11.62
CA GLY A 185 -33.62 15.26 12.98
C GLY A 185 -32.89 14.09 13.64
N TYR A 186 -31.82 13.56 13.03
CA TYR A 186 -30.98 12.53 13.64
C TYR A 186 -29.82 13.15 14.43
N LYS A 187 -29.42 12.50 15.53
CA LYS A 187 -28.23 12.90 16.31
C LYS A 187 -26.97 12.83 15.46
N PHE A 188 -26.01 13.73 15.73
CA PHE A 188 -24.74 13.74 14.99
C PHE A 188 -23.97 12.42 15.13
N SER A 189 -24.00 11.80 16.31
CA SER A 189 -23.32 10.52 16.58
C SER A 189 -23.76 9.39 15.65
N THR A 190 -25.06 9.29 15.35
CA THR A 190 -25.62 8.28 14.45
C THR A 190 -25.07 8.42 13.03
N TYR A 191 -24.94 9.66 12.55
CA TYR A 191 -24.38 9.92 11.22
C TYR A 191 -22.86 9.74 11.19
N ALA A 192 -22.17 10.25 12.21
CA ALA A 192 -20.71 10.18 12.33
C ALA A 192 -20.20 8.75 12.42
N TYR A 193 -20.96 7.84 13.05
CA TYR A 193 -20.62 6.43 13.17
C TYR A 193 -20.19 5.80 11.83
N TRP A 194 -20.97 6.01 10.76
CA TRP A 194 -20.71 5.43 9.45
C TRP A 194 -19.41 5.95 8.83
N TRP A 195 -19.17 7.26 8.93
CA TRP A 195 -17.94 7.88 8.41
C TRP A 195 -16.69 7.47 9.18
N ILE A 196 -16.80 7.35 10.51
CA ILE A 196 -15.69 6.90 11.36
C ILE A 196 -15.38 5.43 11.05
N ARG A 197 -16.40 4.57 11.02
CA ARG A 197 -16.25 3.14 10.69
C ARG A 197 -15.61 2.96 9.32
N GLN A 198 -16.10 3.66 8.31
CA GLN A 198 -15.58 3.58 6.94
C GLN A 198 -14.12 4.05 6.83
N ALA A 199 -13.74 5.12 7.53
CA ALA A 199 -12.35 5.58 7.53
C ALA A 199 -11.42 4.53 8.16
N ILE A 200 -11.79 4.02 9.35
CA ILE A 200 -11.01 3.01 10.07
C ILE A 200 -10.88 1.71 9.25
N THR A 201 -11.98 1.19 8.71
CA THR A 201 -11.95 -0.06 7.90
C THR A 201 -11.12 0.12 6.63
N ARG A 202 -11.20 1.28 5.99
CA ARG A 202 -10.40 1.61 4.80
C ARG A 202 -8.91 1.68 5.12
N THR A 203 -8.51 2.31 6.22
CA THR A 203 -7.11 2.35 6.67
C THR A 203 -6.60 0.94 6.97
N ILE A 204 -7.39 0.11 7.65
CA ILE A 204 -7.00 -1.28 7.93
C ILE A 204 -6.83 -2.06 6.62
N ALA A 205 -7.71 -1.86 5.63
CA ALA A 205 -7.54 -2.53 4.33
C ALA A 205 -6.28 -2.08 3.59
N ASN A 206 -5.90 -0.80 3.75
CA ASN A 206 -4.79 -0.17 3.04
C ASN A 206 -3.42 -0.45 3.68
N ASP A 207 -3.34 -0.36 5.01
CA ASP A 207 -2.07 -0.17 5.73
C ASP A 207 -1.78 -1.30 6.74
N ALA A 208 -2.73 -2.21 6.99
CA ALA A 208 -2.53 -3.30 7.96
C ALA A 208 -1.52 -4.38 7.51
N ARG A 209 -1.06 -4.34 6.26
CA ARG A 209 -0.13 -5.32 5.69
C ARG A 209 1.14 -4.61 5.24
N THR A 210 2.28 -5.23 5.52
CA THR A 210 3.60 -4.78 5.03
C THR A 210 3.63 -4.65 3.51
N ILE A 211 3.04 -5.63 2.81
CA ILE A 211 2.82 -5.57 1.36
C ILE A 211 1.37 -5.15 1.14
N ARG A 212 1.19 -3.94 0.62
CA ARG A 212 -0.11 -3.36 0.34
C ARG A 212 -0.89 -4.21 -0.67
N LEU A 213 -2.16 -4.46 -0.39
CA LEU A 213 -3.09 -5.12 -1.31
C LEU A 213 -4.20 -4.14 -1.72
N PRO A 214 -4.72 -4.23 -2.96
CA PRO A 214 -5.91 -3.48 -3.36
C PRO A 214 -7.14 -3.81 -2.51
N ILE A 215 -8.03 -2.84 -2.31
CA ILE A 215 -9.22 -2.96 -1.44
C ILE A 215 -10.11 -4.14 -1.85
N HIS A 216 -10.39 -4.29 -3.14
CA HIS A 216 -11.22 -5.39 -3.65
C HIS A 216 -10.63 -6.79 -3.36
N ILE A 217 -9.30 -6.92 -3.27
CA ILE A 217 -8.65 -8.18 -2.87
C ILE A 217 -8.85 -8.43 -1.37
N VAL A 218 -8.74 -7.38 -0.55
CA VAL A 218 -9.00 -7.47 0.90
C VAL A 218 -10.46 -7.84 1.18
N GLU A 219 -11.40 -7.30 0.43
CA GLU A 219 -12.82 -7.67 0.49
C GLU A 219 -13.02 -9.15 0.15
N LYS A 220 -12.43 -9.64 -0.95
CA LYS A 220 -12.47 -11.07 -1.29
C LYS A 220 -11.84 -11.96 -0.19
N LEU A 221 -10.75 -11.53 0.43
CA LEU A 221 -10.14 -12.22 1.57
C LEU A 221 -11.05 -12.27 2.81
N ASN A 222 -11.79 -11.19 3.07
CA ASN A 222 -12.75 -11.13 4.16
C ASN A 222 -13.97 -12.03 3.88
N LYS A 223 -14.47 -12.05 2.63
CA LYS A 223 -15.52 -12.97 2.18
C LYS A 223 -15.07 -14.42 2.34
N LEU A 224 -13.84 -14.77 1.93
CA LEU A 224 -13.28 -16.09 2.17
C LEU A 224 -13.25 -16.44 3.66
N LYS A 225 -12.84 -15.49 4.52
CA LYS A 225 -12.80 -15.72 5.97
C LYS A 225 -14.21 -15.92 6.58
N LYS A 226 -15.23 -15.21 6.08
CA LYS A 226 -16.63 -15.35 6.48
C LYS A 226 -17.15 -16.74 6.05
N ALA A 227 -17.03 -17.08 4.77
CA ALA A 227 -17.43 -18.38 4.24
C ALA A 227 -16.72 -19.55 4.94
N GLN A 228 -15.41 -19.43 5.22
CA GLN A 228 -14.67 -20.44 5.96
C GLN A 228 -15.21 -20.65 7.38
N ARG A 229 -15.61 -19.58 8.08
CA ARG A 229 -16.21 -19.67 9.42
C ARG A 229 -17.59 -20.31 9.39
N GLU A 230 -18.45 -19.87 8.47
CA GLU A 230 -19.81 -20.40 8.29
C GLU A 230 -19.80 -21.89 7.93
N LEU A 231 -18.98 -22.29 6.95
CA LEU A 231 -18.82 -23.69 6.57
C LEU A 231 -18.23 -24.52 7.70
N LYS A 232 -17.25 -23.98 8.44
CA LYS A 232 -16.67 -24.68 9.60
C LYS A 232 -17.72 -24.91 10.68
N GLN A 233 -18.60 -23.95 10.93
CA GLN A 233 -19.70 -24.10 11.89
C GLN A 233 -20.72 -25.14 11.41
N ARG A 234 -21.10 -25.10 10.13
CA ARG A 234 -22.09 -26.02 9.54
C ARG A 234 -21.58 -27.47 9.45
N LEU A 235 -20.33 -27.66 9.03
CA LEU A 235 -19.75 -28.98 8.78
C LEU A 235 -19.05 -29.58 10.01
N GLN A 236 -18.82 -28.78 11.07
CA GLN A 236 -18.05 -29.14 12.26
C GLN A 236 -16.62 -29.64 11.96
N ARG A 237 -16.11 -29.37 10.75
CA ARG A 237 -14.75 -29.67 10.29
C ARG A 237 -14.22 -28.50 9.47
N ASN A 238 -12.92 -28.52 9.19
CA ASN A 238 -12.36 -27.56 8.23
C ASN A 238 -12.93 -27.86 6.82
N PRO A 239 -13.43 -26.85 6.09
CA PRO A 239 -13.98 -27.05 4.76
C PRO A 239 -12.88 -27.39 3.74
N THR A 240 -13.23 -28.17 2.73
CA THR A 240 -12.31 -28.49 1.62
C THR A 240 -12.18 -27.31 0.64
N GLU A 241 -11.14 -27.31 -0.19
CA GLU A 241 -10.98 -26.28 -1.24
C GLU A 241 -12.18 -26.27 -2.21
N LEU A 242 -12.83 -27.42 -2.41
CA LEU A 242 -14.00 -27.56 -3.28
C LEU A 242 -15.23 -26.87 -2.68
N GLU A 243 -15.52 -27.18 -1.43
CA GLU A 243 -16.63 -26.59 -0.67
C GLU A 243 -16.47 -25.06 -0.54
N LEU A 244 -15.24 -24.58 -0.37
CA LEU A 244 -14.95 -23.14 -0.34
C LEU A 244 -15.13 -22.46 -1.70
N ALA A 245 -14.72 -23.13 -2.79
CA ALA A 245 -14.87 -22.61 -4.14
C ALA A 245 -16.36 -22.50 -4.53
N GLU A 246 -17.15 -23.51 -4.18
CA GLU A 246 -18.60 -23.53 -4.39
C GLU A 246 -19.31 -22.47 -3.56
N ALA A 247 -18.98 -22.34 -2.27
CA ALA A 247 -19.60 -21.34 -1.39
C ALA A 247 -19.26 -19.88 -1.77
N LEU A 248 -18.13 -19.65 -2.44
CA LEU A 248 -17.71 -18.33 -2.90
C LEU A 248 -18.04 -18.06 -4.38
N GLU A 249 -18.56 -19.06 -5.10
CA GLU A 249 -18.83 -19.00 -6.55
C GLU A 249 -17.61 -18.62 -7.40
N ILE A 250 -16.42 -19.13 -7.03
CA ILE A 250 -15.13 -18.79 -7.68
C ILE A 250 -14.42 -20.06 -8.17
N ASN A 251 -13.67 -19.96 -9.27
CA ASN A 251 -12.85 -21.07 -9.78
C ASN A 251 -11.73 -21.48 -8.79
N ARG A 252 -11.39 -22.77 -8.75
CA ARG A 252 -10.33 -23.35 -7.91
C ARG A 252 -8.98 -22.67 -8.09
N ASN A 253 -8.62 -22.31 -9.32
CA ASN A 253 -7.35 -21.62 -9.60
C ASN A 253 -7.33 -20.24 -8.92
N SER A 254 -8.41 -19.47 -9.06
CA SER A 254 -8.56 -18.17 -8.42
C SER A 254 -8.59 -18.29 -6.89
N LEU A 255 -9.21 -19.34 -6.34
CA LEU A 255 -9.16 -19.64 -4.90
C LEU A 255 -7.72 -19.91 -4.43
N ARG A 256 -6.93 -20.68 -5.17
CA ARG A 256 -5.51 -20.95 -4.85
C ARG A 256 -4.69 -19.66 -4.84
N HIS A 257 -4.87 -18.79 -5.82
CA HIS A 257 -4.21 -17.47 -5.83
C HIS A 257 -4.61 -16.63 -4.60
N LEU A 258 -5.90 -16.62 -4.26
CA LEU A 258 -6.38 -15.88 -3.09
C LEU A 258 -5.82 -16.46 -1.77
N LEU A 259 -5.70 -17.79 -1.67
CA LEU A 259 -5.06 -18.47 -0.53
C LEU A 259 -3.56 -18.15 -0.43
N GLN A 260 -2.87 -17.94 -1.56
CA GLN A 260 -1.48 -17.47 -1.57
C GLN A 260 -1.38 -16.03 -1.05
N LEU A 261 -2.23 -15.12 -1.54
CA LEU A 261 -2.28 -13.71 -1.12
C LEU A 261 -2.70 -13.54 0.35
N ARG A 262 -3.37 -14.52 0.94
CA ARG A 262 -3.73 -14.53 2.36
C ARG A 262 -2.49 -14.54 3.27
N ARG A 263 -1.38 -15.16 2.84
CA ARG A 263 -0.15 -15.34 3.63
C ARG A 263 0.39 -13.99 4.11
N ARG A 264 0.95 -13.96 5.33
CA ARG A 264 1.58 -12.77 5.91
C ARG A 264 3.09 -12.92 5.79
N SER A 265 3.79 -11.80 5.64
CA SER A 265 5.25 -11.77 5.75
C SER A 265 5.68 -12.18 7.15
N LEU A 266 6.76 -12.94 7.22
CA LEU A 266 7.44 -13.28 8.47
C LEU A 266 8.67 -12.39 8.61
N SER A 267 9.07 -12.08 9.84
CA SER A 267 10.32 -11.36 10.09
C SER A 267 11.52 -12.27 9.81
N LEU A 268 12.57 -11.74 9.18
CA LEU A 268 13.85 -12.44 9.02
C LEU A 268 14.59 -12.60 10.35
N ASN A 269 14.32 -11.73 11.32
CA ASN A 269 14.89 -11.80 12.66
C ASN A 269 14.10 -12.77 13.55
N HIS A 270 13.16 -13.52 12.98
CA HIS A 270 12.45 -14.54 13.73
C HIS A 270 13.42 -15.68 14.08
N ARG A 271 13.60 -15.92 15.38
CA ARG A 271 14.44 -16.99 15.90
C ARG A 271 13.76 -18.33 15.69
N VAL A 272 14.52 -19.31 15.23
CA VAL A 272 14.06 -20.66 14.89
C VAL A 272 14.90 -21.71 15.63
N GLY A 273 14.34 -22.89 15.85
CA GLY A 273 15.00 -23.99 16.57
C GLY A 273 14.64 -24.08 18.06
N LYS A 274 14.97 -25.20 18.71
CA LYS A 274 14.61 -25.48 20.11
C LYS A 274 15.30 -24.57 21.13
N GLY A 275 16.46 -24.01 20.76
CA GLY A 275 17.24 -23.10 21.60
C GLY A 275 17.02 -21.61 21.29
N GLU A 276 16.22 -21.26 20.27
CA GLU A 276 16.06 -19.88 19.76
C GLU A 276 17.39 -19.16 19.41
N ASP A 277 18.47 -19.92 19.19
CA ASP A 277 19.80 -19.34 18.95
C ASP A 277 19.98 -18.83 17.52
N THR A 278 19.34 -19.47 16.52
CA THR A 278 19.54 -19.15 15.10
C THR A 278 18.41 -18.28 14.56
N GLU A 279 18.75 -17.22 13.84
CA GLU A 279 17.77 -16.37 13.16
C GLU A 279 17.42 -16.95 11.78
N LEU A 280 16.23 -16.63 11.29
CA LEU A 280 15.80 -17.11 9.97
C LEU A 280 16.71 -16.59 8.85
N VAL A 281 17.27 -15.38 9.01
CA VAL A 281 18.19 -14.79 8.03
C VAL A 281 19.44 -15.63 7.81
N ASP A 282 19.95 -16.29 8.86
CA ASP A 282 21.17 -17.10 8.81
C ASP A 282 21.00 -18.39 8.00
N LEU A 283 19.74 -18.80 7.76
CA LEU A 283 19.40 -20.02 7.02
C LEU A 283 19.15 -19.76 5.53
N LEU A 284 19.17 -18.50 5.09
CA LEU A 284 18.89 -18.15 3.70
C LEU A 284 20.18 -18.23 2.86
N GLU A 285 20.13 -19.05 1.82
CA GLU A 285 21.19 -19.13 0.82
C GLU A 285 21.21 -17.89 -0.07
N ASP A 286 22.37 -17.26 -0.17
CA ASP A 286 22.61 -16.15 -1.10
C ASP A 286 22.98 -16.70 -2.48
N ASN A 287 22.08 -16.55 -3.44
CA ASN A 287 22.26 -17.03 -4.81
C ASN A 287 23.03 -16.04 -5.69
N GLU A 288 23.27 -14.80 -5.22
CA GLU A 288 24.06 -13.80 -5.96
C GLU A 288 25.55 -13.89 -5.62
N LEU A 289 25.87 -14.56 -4.52
CA LEU A 289 27.23 -14.70 -4.03
C LEU A 289 28.01 -15.66 -4.93
N ARG A 290 28.79 -15.09 -5.85
CA ARG A 290 29.69 -15.87 -6.70
C ARG A 290 30.82 -16.44 -5.88
N LEU A 291 30.99 -17.76 -5.94
CA LEU A 291 32.06 -18.47 -5.26
C LEU A 291 33.43 -17.96 -5.76
N PRO A 292 34.47 -17.87 -4.91
CA PRO A 292 35.81 -17.47 -5.34
C PRO A 292 36.35 -18.35 -6.48
N GLU A 293 36.00 -19.63 -6.48
CA GLU A 293 36.35 -20.57 -7.56
C GLU A 293 35.70 -20.17 -8.89
N GLU A 294 34.41 -19.79 -8.89
CA GLU A 294 33.72 -19.34 -10.09
C GLU A 294 34.30 -18.02 -10.62
N GLN A 295 34.62 -17.08 -9.73
CA GLN A 295 35.26 -15.82 -10.11
C GLN A 295 36.65 -16.05 -10.71
N MET A 296 37.44 -16.95 -10.09
CA MET A 296 38.75 -17.33 -10.58
C MET A 296 38.64 -18.01 -11.96
N ASN A 297 37.72 -18.95 -12.12
CA ASN A 297 37.45 -19.62 -13.39
C ASN A 297 37.05 -18.62 -14.48
N GLU A 298 36.17 -17.66 -14.19
CA GLU A 298 35.79 -16.62 -15.16
C GLU A 298 37.00 -15.74 -15.54
N SER A 299 37.84 -15.38 -14.56
CA SER A 299 39.04 -14.57 -14.82
C SER A 299 40.09 -15.32 -15.66
N MET A 300 40.31 -16.61 -15.37
CA MET A 300 41.21 -17.48 -16.11
C MET A 300 40.71 -17.72 -17.53
N MET A 301 39.40 -17.97 -17.69
CA MET A 301 38.76 -18.09 -19.00
C MET A 301 38.96 -16.82 -19.83
N ARG A 302 38.76 -15.63 -19.24
CA ARG A 302 38.98 -14.35 -19.92
C ARG A 302 40.45 -14.18 -20.34
N GLN A 303 41.39 -14.51 -19.46
CA GLN A 303 42.83 -14.44 -19.77
C GLN A 303 43.19 -15.37 -20.93
N GLU A 304 42.74 -16.63 -20.90
CA GLU A 304 43.02 -17.58 -21.97
C GLU A 304 42.37 -17.18 -23.31
N ILE A 305 41.17 -16.58 -23.28
CA ILE A 305 40.55 -15.98 -24.47
C ILE A 305 41.45 -14.86 -25.02
N TRP A 306 41.96 -13.96 -24.17
CA TRP A 306 42.85 -12.88 -24.60
C TRP A 306 44.18 -13.39 -25.16
N ASP A 307 44.75 -14.43 -24.57
CA ASP A 307 45.99 -15.06 -25.04
C ASP A 307 45.77 -15.71 -26.41
N VAL A 308 44.70 -16.49 -26.57
CA VAL A 308 44.34 -17.13 -27.85
C VAL A 308 44.05 -16.10 -28.94
N LEU A 309 43.37 -15.00 -28.60
CA LEU A 309 43.13 -13.91 -29.55
C LEU A 309 44.45 -13.24 -29.97
N SER A 310 45.41 -13.10 -29.06
CA SER A 310 46.71 -12.46 -29.34
C SER A 310 47.65 -13.37 -30.15
N ASP A 311 47.65 -14.68 -29.89
CA ASP A 311 48.48 -15.67 -30.59
C ASP A 311 48.05 -15.90 -32.05
N VAL A 312 46.74 -15.86 -32.32
CA VAL A 312 46.16 -16.36 -33.59
C VAL A 312 45.76 -15.25 -34.55
N LEU A 313 45.37 -14.09 -34.02
CA LEU A 313 44.84 -12.98 -34.81
C LEU A 313 45.87 -11.87 -34.97
N THR A 314 45.78 -11.14 -36.08
CA THR A 314 46.52 -9.87 -36.22
C THR A 314 45.87 -8.80 -35.34
N GLU A 315 46.60 -7.76 -34.93
CA GLU A 315 46.10 -6.64 -34.10
C GLU A 315 44.75 -6.10 -34.60
N ARG A 316 44.63 -5.82 -35.91
CA ARG A 316 43.37 -5.38 -36.55
C ARG A 316 42.21 -6.40 -36.49
N GLU A 317 42.51 -7.70 -36.51
CA GLU A 317 41.50 -8.76 -36.40
C GLU A 317 41.05 -8.93 -34.94
N LYS A 318 41.98 -8.80 -33.98
CA LYS A 318 41.74 -8.83 -32.54
C LYS A 318 40.84 -7.67 -32.12
N ASP A 319 41.12 -6.46 -32.57
CA ASP A 319 40.34 -5.28 -32.18
C ASP A 319 38.91 -5.29 -32.75
N VAL A 320 38.75 -5.78 -34.00
CA VAL A 320 37.42 -5.97 -34.61
C VAL A 320 36.60 -7.03 -33.86
N ILE A 321 37.23 -8.11 -33.37
CA ILE A 321 36.55 -9.14 -32.59
C ILE A 321 36.26 -8.68 -31.14
N SER A 322 37.18 -7.94 -30.51
CA SER A 322 37.01 -7.48 -29.14
C SER A 322 35.90 -6.44 -29.01
N LEU A 323 35.81 -5.49 -29.94
CA LEU A 323 34.68 -4.53 -30.04
C LEU A 323 33.40 -5.24 -30.51
N ARG A 324 33.57 -6.16 -31.46
CA ARG A 324 32.64 -7.23 -31.86
C ARG A 324 31.70 -7.71 -30.75
N TYR A 325 32.33 -8.46 -29.86
CA TYR A 325 31.67 -9.26 -28.84
C TYR A 325 31.73 -8.61 -27.46
N GLY A 326 32.12 -7.34 -27.39
CA GLY A 326 32.21 -6.60 -26.14
C GLY A 326 33.22 -7.19 -25.14
N LEU A 327 34.33 -7.75 -25.64
CA LEU A 327 35.38 -8.32 -24.79
C LEU A 327 36.22 -7.23 -24.09
N ALA A 328 36.28 -6.04 -24.69
CA ALA A 328 37.03 -4.89 -24.16
C ALA A 328 36.12 -3.84 -23.50
N SER A 329 34.96 -3.59 -24.09
CA SER A 329 33.87 -2.77 -23.54
C SER A 329 32.71 -3.74 -23.40
N SER A 330 32.11 -3.90 -22.22
CA SER A 330 31.09 -4.93 -21.93
C SER A 330 29.86 -4.95 -22.85
N GLU A 331 29.76 -4.01 -23.80
CA GLU A 331 28.71 -3.90 -24.80
C GLU A 331 29.22 -4.31 -26.20
N PRO A 332 28.49 -5.16 -26.94
CA PRO A 332 28.84 -5.53 -28.30
C PRO A 332 28.50 -4.41 -29.29
N TYR A 333 29.44 -4.09 -30.19
CA TYR A 333 29.21 -3.12 -31.26
C TYR A 333 28.68 -3.77 -32.55
N THR A 334 27.86 -3.03 -33.29
CA THR A 334 27.39 -3.43 -34.62
C THR A 334 28.51 -3.36 -35.67
N LEU A 335 28.36 -4.07 -36.79
CA LEU A 335 29.34 -4.06 -37.89
C LEU A 335 29.55 -2.65 -38.50
N GLU A 336 28.52 -1.81 -38.41
CA GLU A 336 28.54 -0.44 -38.93
C GLU A 336 29.28 0.50 -37.98
N GLU A 337 29.04 0.39 -36.67
CA GLU A 337 29.77 1.14 -35.64
C GLU A 337 31.26 0.79 -35.61
N VAL A 338 31.59 -0.51 -35.68
CA VAL A 338 32.99 -0.96 -35.81
C VAL A 338 33.60 -0.44 -37.11
N GLY A 339 32.83 -0.40 -38.21
CA GLY A 339 33.27 0.20 -39.48
C GLY A 339 33.59 1.68 -39.36
N GLY A 340 32.76 2.43 -38.62
CA GLY A 340 32.99 3.85 -38.31
C GLY A 340 34.27 4.08 -37.51
N ILE A 341 34.56 3.25 -36.51
CA ILE A 341 35.78 3.37 -35.68
C ILE A 341 37.06 3.12 -36.50
N PHE A 342 37.05 2.13 -37.40
CA PHE A 342 38.23 1.76 -38.20
C PHE A 342 38.29 2.44 -39.58
N ASN A 343 37.36 3.33 -39.92
CA ASN A 343 37.19 3.91 -41.26
C ASN A 343 37.12 2.83 -42.36
N LEU A 344 36.36 1.76 -42.11
CA LEU A 344 36.15 0.63 -43.02
C LEU A 344 34.68 0.52 -43.40
N SER A 345 34.41 -0.01 -44.60
CA SER A 345 33.05 -0.35 -44.97
C SER A 345 32.53 -1.51 -44.11
N ARG A 346 31.21 -1.53 -43.84
CA ARG A 346 30.54 -2.62 -43.12
C ARG A 346 30.89 -4.01 -43.68
N GLU A 347 30.93 -4.14 -45.01
CA GLU A 347 31.27 -5.41 -45.66
C GLU A 347 32.74 -5.80 -45.42
N ARG A 348 33.63 -4.81 -45.35
CA ARG A 348 35.05 -5.07 -45.03
C ARG A 348 35.22 -5.57 -43.60
N VAL A 349 34.50 -5.02 -42.63
CA VAL A 349 34.48 -5.52 -41.23
C VAL A 349 33.95 -6.95 -41.18
N ARG A 350 32.87 -7.25 -41.92
CA ARG A 350 32.31 -8.61 -42.02
C ARG A 350 33.31 -9.63 -42.58
N GLN A 351 34.09 -9.23 -43.59
CA GLN A 351 35.15 -10.06 -44.16
C GLN A 351 36.27 -10.34 -43.15
N ILE A 352 36.74 -9.31 -42.43
CA ILE A 352 37.77 -9.42 -41.39
C ILE A 352 37.29 -10.35 -40.27
N GLN A 353 36.06 -10.15 -39.79
CA GLN A 353 35.45 -11.01 -38.78
C GLN A 353 35.33 -12.46 -39.25
N SER A 354 34.87 -12.70 -40.48
CA SER A 354 34.75 -14.07 -41.03
C SER A 354 36.10 -14.76 -41.17
N LYS A 355 37.13 -14.02 -41.55
CA LYS A 355 38.51 -14.50 -41.65
C LYS A 355 39.08 -14.84 -40.26
N ALA A 356 38.88 -13.96 -39.28
CA ALA A 356 39.31 -14.15 -37.91
C ALA A 356 38.61 -15.35 -37.24
N MET A 357 37.29 -15.48 -37.39
CA MET A 357 36.54 -16.65 -36.92
C MET A 357 37.01 -17.95 -37.58
N ARG A 358 37.40 -17.93 -38.86
CA ARG A 358 37.96 -19.10 -39.55
C ARG A 358 39.31 -19.52 -38.94
N LYS A 359 40.15 -18.56 -38.53
CA LYS A 359 41.42 -18.85 -37.84
C LYS A 359 41.18 -19.41 -36.43
N LEU A 360 40.23 -18.86 -35.69
CA LEU A 360 39.85 -19.34 -34.34
C LEU A 360 39.22 -20.73 -34.36
N ARG A 361 38.52 -21.10 -35.45
CA ARG A 361 37.91 -22.43 -35.65
C ARG A 361 38.90 -23.54 -36.02
N ARG A 362 40.21 -23.27 -36.11
CA ARG A 362 41.21 -24.33 -36.34
C ARG A 362 41.20 -25.31 -35.16
N PRO A 363 41.29 -26.63 -35.40
CA PRO A 363 41.11 -27.65 -34.36
C PRO A 363 42.13 -27.53 -33.21
N GLN A 364 43.34 -27.06 -33.49
CA GLN A 364 44.37 -26.83 -32.47
C GLN A 364 44.02 -25.68 -31.51
N VAL A 365 43.37 -24.62 -32.01
CA VAL A 365 42.97 -23.44 -31.24
C VAL A 365 41.67 -23.74 -30.48
N ALA A 366 40.69 -24.34 -31.15
CA ALA A 366 39.44 -24.75 -30.55
C ALA A 366 39.64 -25.75 -29.38
N ARG A 367 40.68 -26.61 -29.44
CA ARG A 367 40.99 -27.55 -28.36
C ARG A 367 41.43 -26.87 -27.06
N ARG A 368 42.08 -25.70 -27.12
CA ARG A 368 42.48 -24.92 -25.93
C ARG A 368 41.23 -24.40 -25.21
N LEU A 369 40.37 -23.72 -25.96
CA LEU A 369 39.14 -23.13 -25.42
C LEU A 369 38.02 -24.15 -25.11
N LYS A 370 38.15 -25.40 -25.56
CA LYS A 370 37.15 -26.45 -25.31
C LYS A 370 37.02 -26.80 -23.82
N GLY A 371 38.07 -26.59 -23.03
CA GLY A 371 38.05 -26.83 -21.58
C GLY A 371 37.11 -25.89 -20.80
N TRP A 372 36.74 -24.75 -21.39
CA TRP A 372 35.87 -23.74 -20.77
C TRP A 372 34.41 -23.81 -21.23
N LEU A 373 34.09 -24.72 -22.15
CA LEU A 373 32.72 -25.02 -22.54
C LEU A 373 32.16 -26.02 -21.51
N ASN A 374 31.45 -25.50 -20.50
CA ASN A 374 30.60 -26.31 -19.62
C ASN A 374 29.41 -26.88 -20.37
#